data_AF-A0A9D3P7P1-F1
#
_entry.id   AF-A0A9D3P7P1-F1
#
_cell.length_a   1.000
_cell.length_b   1.000
_cell.length_c   1.000
_cell.angle_alpha   90.00
_cell.angle_beta   90.00
_cell.angle_gamma   90.00
#
_symmetry.space_group_name_H-M   'P 1'
#
loop_
_entity.id
_entity.type
_entity.pdbx_description
1 polymer ?
#
loop_
_entity_poly.entity_id
_entity_poly.type
_entity_poly.pdbx_seq_one_letter_code
_entity_poly.pdbx_strand_id
1 'polypeptide(L)'
;MDLQYRWMVFLGVLVVQCFTDDSYTKHMDNFIKVVEIIESENPELEPLAVLRGLRKAAGIDTPFIQHYLGPLSDTQSLVLKATLTDYISSVLKHWVVQDLEEGVVLTADGTTVALTPLLLGLEAGLKSTSWPNVPGLYPLSLTKNLALSFLQHSQADPSTSSRLGPGGCWDNVRAPRVFSLSGVASLATDAQINGGMDGMILGKHVAKPNKRMLTLSSLLRQYYNYQLTSAGLDAAPALISQLRRSNFRKMISLVSLKKQLARSLSIYRRLDGYRNKQKVDMDKGLKEFVHSYMDCPAIIPRCMWEAQPYRGTPILLSPPLSFLYIHHTYEPSQPCLTFQQCSRDMRSMQRFHQDDRGWDDIGYSFVAGSDGYLYEGRGWLWQGAHTKGHNSIGYGVSFIGDYMSSIPSNRTMDLVRNQLAKCATEGGKLVSNFIIHGHRQVVNTSCPGDAFYSEIQGWEHFGEVKT
;
A
#
# COMPACT_ATOMS: atom_id res chain seq x y z
N MET A 1 -38.55 37.74 -49.17
CA MET A 1 -37.99 37.71 -47.79
C MET A 1 -38.60 36.51 -47.11
N ASP A 2 -37.99 35.35 -47.26
CA ASP A 2 -38.45 34.08 -46.71
C ASP A 2 -37.58 33.70 -45.51
N LEU A 3 -38.19 33.49 -44.36
CA LEU A 3 -37.53 33.18 -43.10
C LEU A 3 -37.78 31.70 -42.76
N GLN A 4 -36.84 30.81 -43.11
CA GLN A 4 -36.90 29.40 -42.72
C GLN A 4 -36.33 29.21 -41.31
N TYR A 5 -37.19 28.84 -40.36
CA TYR A 5 -36.83 28.30 -39.06
C TYR A 5 -36.34 26.85 -39.20
N ARG A 6 -35.08 26.56 -38.85
CA ARG A 6 -34.59 25.20 -38.61
C ARG A 6 -34.50 24.94 -37.12
N TRP A 7 -35.31 23.99 -36.65
CA TRP A 7 -35.22 23.40 -35.32
C TRP A 7 -33.99 22.49 -35.24
N MET A 8 -33.05 22.80 -34.34
CA MET A 8 -31.99 21.85 -33.95
C MET A 8 -32.54 20.93 -32.85
N VAL A 9 -32.82 19.69 -33.22
CA VAL A 9 -33.08 18.61 -32.26
C VAL A 9 -31.73 18.17 -31.69
N PHE A 10 -31.48 18.47 -30.41
CA PHE A 10 -30.37 17.87 -29.68
C PHE A 10 -30.71 16.40 -29.38
N LEU A 11 -30.11 15.48 -30.14
CA LEU A 11 -30.09 14.06 -29.79
C LEU A 11 -29.16 13.89 -28.58
N GLY A 12 -29.72 13.78 -27.38
CA GLY A 12 -28.98 13.32 -26.21
C GLY A 12 -28.59 11.86 -26.43
N VAL A 13 -27.31 11.60 -26.70
CA VAL A 13 -26.77 10.25 -26.71
C VAL A 13 -26.67 9.80 -25.25
N LEU A 14 -27.68 9.08 -24.78
CA LEU A 14 -27.61 8.25 -23.59
C LEU A 14 -26.63 7.11 -23.88
N VAL A 15 -25.38 7.28 -23.47
CA VAL A 15 -24.40 6.17 -23.47
C VAL A 15 -24.85 5.19 -22.38
N VAL A 16 -25.63 4.18 -22.78
CA VAL A 16 -25.89 3.02 -21.93
C VAL A 16 -24.59 2.23 -21.87
N GLN A 17 -23.80 2.46 -20.84
CA GLN A 17 -22.60 1.67 -20.56
C GLN A 17 -23.05 0.27 -20.13
N CYS A 18 -23.05 -0.66 -21.08
CA CYS A 18 -23.33 -2.06 -20.85
C CYS A 18 -22.08 -2.74 -20.28
N PHE A 19 -22.20 -3.38 -19.13
CA PHE A 19 -21.13 -4.09 -18.43
C PHE A 19 -20.89 -5.46 -19.09
N THR A 20 -19.70 -5.71 -19.64
CA THR A 20 -19.28 -7.02 -20.18
C THR A 20 -18.53 -7.84 -19.11
N ASP A 21 -18.30 -9.13 -19.31
CA ASP A 21 -17.62 -10.02 -18.33
C ASP A 21 -16.20 -9.57 -17.88
N ASP A 22 -15.55 -8.67 -18.63
CA ASP A 22 -14.29 -8.01 -18.25
C ASP A 22 -14.46 -6.95 -17.13
N SER A 23 -15.69 -6.69 -16.69
CA SER A 23 -16.05 -5.58 -15.80
C SER A 23 -15.97 -5.87 -14.29
N TYR A 24 -15.60 -7.09 -13.88
CA TYR A 24 -15.53 -7.48 -12.46
C TYR A 24 -14.10 -7.75 -11.96
N THR A 25 -13.12 -7.04 -12.51
CA THR A 25 -11.75 -7.09 -11.94
C THR A 25 -11.70 -6.26 -10.65
N LYS A 26 -10.93 -6.75 -9.66
CA LYS A 26 -10.78 -6.16 -8.32
C LYS A 26 -9.74 -5.04 -8.31
N HIS A 27 -9.84 -4.12 -9.26
CA HIS A 27 -9.09 -2.86 -9.27
C HIS A 27 -9.83 -1.78 -8.50
N MET A 28 -9.09 -0.93 -7.78
CA MET A 28 -9.63 0.27 -7.15
C MET A 28 -10.36 1.18 -8.15
N ASP A 29 -9.87 1.28 -9.39
CA ASP A 29 -10.51 2.04 -10.45
C ASP A 29 -11.92 1.57 -10.77
N ASN A 30 -12.16 0.27 -10.72
CA ASN A 30 -13.50 -0.28 -10.95
C ASN A 30 -14.40 -0.01 -9.75
N PHE A 31 -13.88 -0.13 -8.54
CA PHE A 31 -14.63 0.25 -7.35
C PHE A 31 -15.03 1.75 -7.40
N ILE A 32 -14.11 2.63 -7.77
CA ILE A 32 -14.39 4.06 -7.95
C ILE A 32 -15.46 4.29 -9.02
N LYS A 33 -15.38 3.61 -10.18
CA LYS A 33 -16.42 3.69 -11.23
C LYS A 33 -17.78 3.22 -10.73
N VAL A 34 -17.83 2.16 -9.92
CA VAL A 34 -19.08 1.70 -9.29
C VAL A 34 -19.63 2.75 -8.35
N VAL A 35 -18.79 3.39 -7.53
CA VAL A 35 -19.21 4.51 -6.67
C VAL A 35 -19.74 5.69 -7.50
N GLU A 36 -19.08 6.04 -8.61
CA GLU A 36 -19.53 7.11 -9.52
C GLU A 36 -20.93 6.82 -10.08
N ILE A 37 -21.17 5.58 -10.48
CA ILE A 37 -22.49 5.16 -10.98
C ILE A 37 -23.54 5.28 -9.88
N ILE A 38 -23.24 4.81 -8.67
CA ILE A 38 -24.16 4.92 -7.52
C ILE A 38 -24.49 6.40 -7.25
N GLU A 39 -23.50 7.27 -7.24
CA GLU A 39 -23.71 8.71 -7.04
C GLU A 39 -24.53 9.34 -8.17
N SER A 40 -24.34 8.90 -9.42
CA SER A 40 -25.12 9.40 -10.57
C SER A 40 -26.57 8.95 -10.58
N GLU A 41 -26.85 7.73 -10.09
CA GLU A 41 -28.20 7.16 -9.99
C GLU A 41 -28.94 7.61 -8.72
N ASN A 42 -28.23 8.27 -7.79
CA ASN A 42 -28.78 8.79 -6.53
C ASN A 42 -28.27 10.23 -6.28
N PRO A 43 -28.53 11.19 -7.20
CA PRO A 43 -27.91 12.52 -7.20
C PRO A 43 -28.29 13.41 -6.01
N GLU A 44 -29.36 13.07 -5.28
CA GLU A 44 -29.81 13.74 -4.07
C GLU A 44 -29.07 13.30 -2.80
N LEU A 45 -28.30 12.20 -2.87
CA LEU A 45 -27.62 11.64 -1.71
C LEU A 45 -26.28 12.31 -1.46
N GLU A 46 -26.13 12.85 -0.25
CA GLU A 46 -24.83 13.30 0.26
C GLU A 46 -23.88 12.10 0.46
N PRO A 47 -22.55 12.31 0.41
CA PRO A 47 -21.59 11.20 0.48
C PRO A 47 -21.69 10.30 1.72
N LEU A 48 -22.14 10.84 2.87
CA LEU A 48 -22.40 10.04 4.07
C LEU A 48 -23.54 9.03 3.84
N ALA A 49 -24.60 9.43 3.13
CA ALA A 49 -25.71 8.55 2.79
C ALA A 49 -25.27 7.46 1.80
N VAL A 50 -24.41 7.81 0.83
CA VAL A 50 -23.80 6.84 -0.11
C VAL A 50 -22.99 5.78 0.64
N LEU A 51 -22.13 6.17 1.59
CA LEU A 51 -21.36 5.22 2.41
C LEU A 51 -22.25 4.30 3.24
N ARG A 52 -23.27 4.85 3.90
CA ARG A 52 -24.23 4.04 4.67
C ARG A 52 -24.98 3.07 3.78
N GLY A 53 -25.34 3.51 2.57
CA GLY A 53 -25.96 2.68 1.53
C GLY A 53 -25.07 1.53 1.07
N LEU A 54 -23.80 1.78 0.77
CA LEU A 54 -22.80 0.76 0.42
C LEU A 54 -22.64 -0.26 1.55
N ARG A 55 -22.55 0.23 2.79
CA ARG A 55 -22.45 -0.60 3.99
C ARG A 55 -23.68 -1.50 4.18
N LYS A 56 -24.88 -0.96 3.92
CA LYS A 56 -26.15 -1.71 3.92
C LYS A 56 -26.17 -2.78 2.83
N ALA A 57 -25.80 -2.43 1.60
CA ALA A 57 -25.76 -3.36 0.46
C ALA A 57 -24.77 -4.52 0.69
N ALA A 58 -23.63 -4.23 1.31
CA ALA A 58 -22.65 -5.25 1.68
C ALA A 58 -22.98 -5.99 2.99
N GLY A 59 -24.07 -5.66 3.70
CA GLY A 59 -24.42 -6.33 4.96
C GLY A 59 -23.38 -6.15 6.08
N ILE A 60 -22.66 -5.03 6.11
CA ILE A 60 -21.59 -4.75 7.08
C ILE A 60 -22.17 -3.94 8.25
N ASP A 61 -22.81 -4.61 9.22
CA ASP A 61 -23.49 -3.94 10.34
C ASP A 61 -23.38 -4.68 11.67
N THR A 62 -22.16 -5.04 12.07
CA THR A 62 -21.91 -5.70 13.36
C THR A 62 -22.27 -4.80 14.56
N PRO A 63 -22.57 -5.36 15.75
CA PRO A 63 -22.80 -4.57 16.97
C PRO A 63 -21.67 -3.59 17.28
N PHE A 64 -20.43 -3.97 16.97
CA PHE A 64 -19.26 -3.10 17.12
C PHE A 64 -19.31 -1.89 16.19
N ILE A 65 -19.75 -2.07 14.94
CA ILE A 65 -19.92 -0.97 13.97
C ILE A 65 -21.06 -0.07 14.41
N GLN A 66 -22.21 -0.65 14.77
CA GLN A 66 -23.38 0.09 15.25
C GLN A 66 -23.06 0.93 16.49
N HIS A 67 -22.17 0.46 17.37
CA HIS A 67 -21.73 1.23 18.54
C HIS A 67 -21.13 2.60 18.18
N TYR A 68 -20.45 2.72 17.04
CA TYR A 68 -19.84 3.98 16.60
C TYR A 68 -20.67 4.70 15.53
N LEU A 69 -21.19 3.96 14.54
CA LEU A 69 -21.85 4.51 13.37
C LEU A 69 -23.38 4.51 13.46
N GLY A 70 -23.94 3.89 14.50
CA GLY A 70 -25.39 3.71 14.66
C GLY A 70 -25.93 2.62 13.72
N PRO A 71 -27.18 2.17 13.96
CA PRO A 71 -27.83 1.17 13.12
C PRO A 71 -28.09 1.70 11.71
N LEU A 72 -28.33 0.78 10.78
CA LEU A 72 -28.71 1.09 9.41
C LEU A 72 -30.23 1.17 9.18
N SER A 73 -31.06 1.02 10.22
CA SER A 73 -32.54 1.00 10.12
C SER A 73 -33.11 2.17 9.31
N ASP A 74 -32.57 3.36 9.52
CA ASP A 74 -33.10 4.61 8.94
C ASP A 74 -32.39 4.97 7.63
N THR A 75 -31.52 4.08 7.13
CA THR A 75 -30.72 4.35 5.93
C THR A 75 -31.55 4.08 4.69
N GLN A 76 -31.69 5.11 3.85
CA GLN A 76 -32.28 4.99 2.52
C GLN A 76 -31.53 3.92 1.71
N SER A 77 -32.29 3.02 1.09
CA SER A 77 -31.69 2.01 0.22
C SER A 77 -31.21 2.68 -1.07
N LEU A 78 -29.98 2.36 -1.48
CA LEU A 78 -29.46 2.83 -2.76
C LEU A 78 -30.28 2.23 -3.91
N VAL A 79 -30.50 3.03 -4.96
CA VAL A 79 -30.92 2.51 -6.25
C VAL A 79 -29.73 1.75 -6.84
N LEU A 80 -29.81 0.41 -6.84
CA LEU A 80 -28.75 -0.49 -7.31
C LEU A 80 -29.30 -1.49 -8.33
N LYS A 81 -28.57 -1.66 -9.44
CA LYS A 81 -28.76 -2.79 -10.34
C LYS A 81 -28.30 -4.07 -9.63
N ALA A 82 -29.02 -5.18 -9.81
CA ALA A 82 -28.70 -6.45 -9.15
C ALA A 82 -27.23 -6.87 -9.35
N THR A 83 -26.69 -6.68 -10.55
CA THR A 83 -25.29 -6.96 -10.89
C THR A 83 -24.27 -6.16 -10.09
N LEU A 84 -24.60 -4.93 -9.68
CA LEU A 84 -23.71 -4.11 -8.85
C LEU A 84 -23.71 -4.59 -7.40
N THR A 85 -24.82 -5.13 -6.91
CA THR A 85 -24.92 -5.65 -5.54
C THR A 85 -23.94 -6.81 -5.31
N ASP A 86 -23.83 -7.73 -6.26
CA ASP A 86 -22.90 -8.88 -6.17
C ASP A 86 -21.44 -8.41 -6.17
N TYR A 87 -21.11 -7.45 -7.03
CA TYR A 87 -19.78 -6.84 -7.05
C TYR A 87 -19.46 -6.11 -5.73
N ILE A 88 -20.37 -5.26 -5.23
CA ILE A 88 -20.19 -4.54 -3.96
C ILE A 88 -19.99 -5.53 -2.82
N SER A 89 -20.80 -6.59 -2.77
CA SER A 89 -20.66 -7.63 -1.75
C SER A 89 -19.30 -8.32 -1.83
N SER A 90 -18.80 -8.63 -3.04
CA SER A 90 -17.51 -9.32 -3.20
C SER A 90 -16.31 -8.45 -2.86
N VAL A 91 -16.31 -7.16 -3.20
CA VAL A 91 -15.17 -6.27 -2.93
C VAL A 91 -15.20 -5.62 -1.55
N LEU A 92 -16.36 -5.53 -0.89
CA LEU A 92 -16.46 -4.96 0.45
C LEU A 92 -16.36 -5.99 1.55
N LYS A 93 -17.00 -7.16 1.44
CA LYS A 93 -17.00 -8.16 2.53
C LYS A 93 -15.62 -8.79 2.65
N HIS A 94 -14.88 -8.36 3.67
CA HIS A 94 -13.58 -8.91 3.97
C HIS A 94 -13.68 -10.24 4.72
N TRP A 95 -12.91 -11.22 4.27
CA TRP A 95 -12.65 -12.45 5.00
C TRP A 95 -11.33 -13.07 4.52
N VAL A 96 -10.78 -13.95 5.34
CA VAL A 96 -9.59 -14.75 5.02
C VAL A 96 -9.90 -16.23 5.31
N VAL A 97 -9.72 -17.10 4.32
CA VAL A 97 -9.82 -18.56 4.47
C VAL A 97 -8.60 -19.18 3.82
N GLN A 98 -7.84 -19.95 4.60
CA GLN A 98 -6.55 -20.50 4.17
C GLN A 98 -5.61 -19.38 3.71
N ASP A 99 -5.20 -19.41 2.44
CA ASP A 99 -4.35 -18.42 1.78
C ASP A 99 -5.17 -17.43 0.92
N LEU A 100 -6.50 -17.54 0.85
CA LEU A 100 -7.32 -16.62 0.09
C LEU A 100 -7.79 -15.45 0.95
N GLU A 101 -7.59 -14.23 0.47
CA GLU A 101 -8.13 -13.01 1.07
C GLU A 101 -9.11 -12.31 0.10
N GLU A 102 -10.31 -12.06 0.60
CA GLU A 102 -11.42 -11.42 -0.11
C GLU A 102 -11.77 -10.04 0.48
N GLY A 103 -12.53 -9.23 -0.26
CA GLY A 103 -12.86 -7.87 0.16
C GLY A 103 -11.69 -6.88 0.03
N VAL A 104 -10.75 -7.18 -0.88
CA VAL A 104 -9.56 -6.38 -1.17
C VAL A 104 -9.50 -6.01 -2.66
N VAL A 105 -8.80 -4.92 -2.97
CA VAL A 105 -8.59 -4.44 -4.33
C VAL A 105 -7.14 -4.01 -4.58
N LEU A 106 -6.68 -4.12 -5.82
CA LEU A 106 -5.42 -3.60 -6.31
C LEU A 106 -5.53 -2.10 -6.61
N THR A 107 -4.66 -1.29 -6.04
CA THR A 107 -4.60 0.17 -6.29
C THR A 107 -3.63 0.51 -7.42
N ALA A 108 -3.78 1.70 -8.00
CA ALA A 108 -2.96 2.15 -9.13
C ALA A 108 -1.46 2.27 -8.79
N ASP A 109 -1.13 2.40 -7.51
CA ASP A 109 0.23 2.44 -6.99
C ASP A 109 0.82 1.05 -6.66
N GLY A 110 0.12 -0.03 -7.04
CA GLY A 110 0.61 -1.40 -6.89
C GLY A 110 0.38 -2.03 -5.51
N THR A 111 -0.22 -1.30 -4.57
CA THR A 111 -0.58 -1.84 -3.26
C THR A 111 -1.93 -2.55 -3.27
N THR A 112 -2.16 -3.41 -2.27
CA THR A 112 -3.47 -4.06 -2.07
C THR A 112 -4.12 -3.48 -0.82
N VAL A 113 -5.42 -3.19 -0.90
CA VAL A 113 -6.19 -2.47 0.12
C VAL A 113 -7.50 -3.19 0.40
N ALA A 114 -7.80 -3.43 1.68
CA ALA A 114 -9.13 -3.86 2.11
C ALA A 114 -10.10 -2.67 2.15
N LEU A 115 -11.26 -2.80 1.50
CA LEU A 115 -12.20 -1.68 1.36
C LEU A 115 -13.04 -1.42 2.61
N THR A 116 -13.39 -2.47 3.38
CA THR A 116 -14.17 -2.30 4.63
C THR A 116 -13.54 -1.28 5.60
N PRO A 117 -12.29 -1.44 6.07
CA PRO A 117 -11.70 -0.51 7.04
C PRO A 117 -11.52 0.91 6.49
N LEU A 118 -11.31 1.03 5.16
CA LEU A 118 -11.27 2.30 4.44
C LEU A 118 -12.62 3.04 4.55
N LEU A 119 -13.70 2.38 4.14
CA LEU A 119 -15.03 2.99 4.10
C LEU A 119 -15.56 3.31 5.50
N LEU A 120 -15.30 2.45 6.49
CA LEU A 120 -15.70 2.72 7.87
C LEU A 120 -14.98 3.94 8.46
N GLY A 121 -13.73 4.17 8.09
CA GLY A 121 -12.97 5.36 8.51
C GLY A 121 -13.54 6.64 7.89
N LEU A 122 -13.88 6.59 6.60
CA LEU A 122 -14.57 7.67 5.89
C LEU A 122 -15.95 7.98 6.50
N GLU A 123 -16.77 6.96 6.79
CA GLU A 123 -18.09 7.13 7.41
C GLU A 123 -17.95 7.75 8.80
N ALA A 124 -17.00 7.29 9.61
CA ALA A 124 -16.69 7.89 10.90
C ALA A 124 -16.29 9.37 10.78
N GLY A 125 -15.49 9.71 9.77
CA GLY A 125 -15.06 11.07 9.46
C GLY A 125 -16.23 11.99 9.11
N LEU A 126 -17.06 11.59 8.14
CA LEU A 126 -18.19 12.37 7.66
C LEU A 126 -19.33 12.50 8.68
N LYS A 127 -19.51 11.47 9.53
CA LYS A 127 -20.49 11.51 10.62
C LYS A 127 -20.05 12.41 11.78
N SER A 128 -18.75 12.62 11.95
CA SER A 128 -18.22 13.33 13.12
C SER A 128 -18.59 14.80 13.13
N THR A 129 -19.25 15.24 14.21
CA THR A 129 -19.48 16.65 14.52
C THR A 129 -18.38 17.24 15.41
N SER A 130 -17.43 16.41 15.84
CA SER A 130 -16.34 16.78 16.75
C SER A 130 -15.00 16.79 16.01
N TRP A 131 -14.26 17.89 16.11
CA TRP A 131 -12.87 18.00 15.65
C TRP A 131 -11.99 18.47 16.82
N PRO A 132 -10.79 17.89 17.05
CA PRO A 132 -10.09 16.90 16.23
C PRO A 132 -10.48 15.45 16.52
N ASN A 133 -11.40 15.23 17.47
CA ASN A 133 -11.77 13.90 17.93
C ASN A 133 -12.86 13.29 17.05
N VAL A 134 -12.49 12.34 16.20
CA VAL A 134 -13.41 11.59 15.32
C VAL A 134 -13.75 10.24 15.98
N PRO A 135 -14.93 10.07 16.61
CA PRO A 135 -15.30 8.80 17.22
C PRO A 135 -15.39 7.71 16.15
N GLY A 136 -14.92 6.51 16.46
CA GLY A 136 -14.91 5.40 15.50
C GLY A 136 -13.67 5.32 14.62
N LEU A 137 -12.94 6.42 14.39
CA LEU A 137 -11.85 6.48 13.41
C LEU A 137 -10.77 5.39 13.62
N TYR A 138 -10.20 5.31 14.82
CA TYR A 138 -9.24 4.27 15.19
C TYR A 138 -9.88 2.87 15.26
N PRO A 139 -10.94 2.64 16.08
CA PRO A 139 -11.48 1.31 16.30
C PRO A 139 -12.05 0.65 15.06
N LEU A 140 -12.69 1.40 14.17
CA LEU A 140 -13.34 0.84 12.99
C LEU A 140 -12.35 0.56 11.86
N SER A 141 -11.34 1.41 11.69
CA SER A 141 -10.38 1.27 10.59
C SER A 141 -9.20 0.36 10.93
N LEU A 142 -8.69 0.38 12.16
CA LEU A 142 -7.39 -0.27 12.44
C LEU A 142 -7.34 -1.01 13.78
N THR A 143 -7.66 -0.35 14.89
CA THR A 143 -7.26 -0.86 16.21
C THR A 143 -8.09 -2.05 16.69
N LYS A 144 -9.30 -2.28 16.16
CA LYS A 144 -10.02 -3.55 16.41
C LYS A 144 -9.25 -4.73 15.81
N ASN A 145 -8.93 -4.68 14.53
CA ASN A 145 -8.31 -5.78 13.81
C ASN A 145 -6.90 -6.08 14.34
N LEU A 146 -6.10 -5.04 14.62
CA LEU A 146 -4.80 -5.22 15.28
C LEU A 146 -4.93 -5.89 16.65
N ALA A 147 -5.83 -5.40 17.52
CA ALA A 147 -5.98 -5.95 18.87
C ALA A 147 -6.48 -7.41 18.85
N LEU A 148 -7.36 -7.76 17.92
CA LEU A 148 -7.81 -9.13 17.73
C LEU A 148 -6.73 -10.03 17.14
N SER A 149 -5.94 -9.52 16.18
CA SER A 149 -4.80 -10.26 15.63
C SER A 149 -3.75 -10.57 16.71
N PHE A 150 -3.43 -9.60 17.57
CA PHE A 150 -2.51 -9.80 18.69
C PHE A 150 -3.06 -10.80 19.72
N LEU A 151 -4.37 -10.74 20.00
CA LEU A 151 -5.05 -11.70 20.88
C LEU A 151 -4.99 -13.11 20.29
N GLN A 152 -5.33 -13.28 19.00
CA GLN A 152 -5.33 -14.58 18.34
C GLN A 152 -3.93 -15.20 18.33
N HIS A 153 -2.90 -14.44 17.96
CA HIS A 153 -1.53 -14.93 17.99
C HIS A 153 -1.06 -15.28 19.41
N SER A 154 -1.52 -14.56 20.45
CA SER A 154 -1.20 -14.92 21.84
C SER A 154 -1.81 -16.25 22.32
N GLN A 155 -2.78 -16.79 21.57
CA GLN A 155 -3.50 -18.02 21.88
C GLN A 155 -3.11 -19.19 20.98
N ALA A 156 -2.45 -18.92 19.86
CA ALA A 156 -2.10 -19.90 18.85
C ALA A 156 -0.63 -20.33 18.95
N ASP A 157 -0.27 -21.42 18.26
CA ASP A 157 1.12 -21.82 18.11
C ASP A 157 1.86 -20.73 17.31
N PRO A 158 3.00 -20.20 17.81
CA PRO A 158 3.82 -19.24 17.09
C PRO A 158 4.26 -19.68 15.69
N SER A 159 4.34 -20.99 15.40
CA SER A 159 4.69 -21.49 14.06
C SER A 159 3.52 -21.46 13.07
N THR A 160 2.29 -21.30 13.55
CA THR A 160 1.06 -21.35 12.73
C THR A 160 0.23 -20.06 12.83
N SER A 161 0.77 -19.01 13.46
CA SER A 161 0.10 -17.73 13.59
C SER A 161 1.07 -16.56 13.48
N SER A 162 0.58 -15.44 12.94
CA SER A 162 1.30 -14.17 12.92
C SER A 162 0.46 -13.08 13.58
N ARG A 163 1.11 -12.06 14.17
CA ARG A 163 0.43 -10.84 14.65
C ARG A 163 0.02 -9.91 13.51
N LEU A 164 0.80 -9.90 12.44
CA LEU A 164 0.71 -8.93 11.35
C LEU A 164 0.98 -9.63 10.02
N GLY A 165 0.48 -9.03 8.94
CA GLY A 165 0.63 -9.60 7.61
C GLY A 165 -0.16 -10.90 7.43
N PRO A 166 0.14 -11.69 6.41
CA PRO A 166 1.15 -11.42 5.39
C PRO A 166 0.60 -10.43 4.35
N GLY A 167 1.46 -10.06 3.40
CA GLY A 167 1.02 -9.60 2.09
C GLY A 167 0.62 -10.78 1.20
N GLY A 168 0.55 -10.52 -0.10
CA GLY A 168 0.10 -11.52 -1.06
C GLY A 168 0.34 -11.11 -2.51
N CYS A 169 -0.17 -11.94 -3.40
CA CYS A 169 -0.04 -11.81 -4.84
C CYS A 169 -1.40 -11.90 -5.50
N TRP A 170 -1.63 -11.06 -6.51
CA TRP A 170 -2.76 -11.22 -7.41
C TRP A 170 -2.45 -12.31 -8.44
N ASP A 171 -3.47 -13.08 -8.82
CA ASP A 171 -3.42 -14.02 -9.94
C ASP A 171 -3.03 -13.34 -11.26
N ASN A 172 -3.51 -12.12 -11.47
CA ASN A 172 -3.16 -11.30 -12.61
C ASN A 172 -3.24 -9.80 -12.25
N VAL A 173 -2.12 -9.07 -12.30
CA VAL A 173 -2.12 -7.65 -11.92
C VAL A 173 -2.82 -6.73 -12.94
N ARG A 174 -3.05 -7.19 -14.18
CA ARG A 174 -3.82 -6.43 -15.18
C ARG A 174 -5.32 -6.65 -15.02
N ALA A 175 -5.71 -7.85 -14.62
CA ALA A 175 -7.11 -8.25 -14.43
C ALA A 175 -7.28 -9.03 -13.10
N PRO A 176 -7.06 -8.40 -11.94
CA PRO A 176 -7.02 -9.05 -10.63
C PRO A 176 -8.38 -9.64 -10.29
N ARG A 177 -8.39 -10.92 -9.91
CA ARG A 177 -9.61 -11.63 -9.46
C ARG A 177 -9.40 -12.32 -8.13
N VAL A 178 -8.24 -12.93 -7.94
CA VAL A 178 -7.92 -13.73 -6.75
C VAL A 178 -6.65 -13.18 -6.11
N PHE A 179 -6.71 -12.88 -4.81
CA PHE A 179 -5.55 -12.46 -4.03
C PHE A 179 -5.16 -13.55 -3.05
N SER A 180 -3.95 -14.08 -3.24
CA SER A 180 -3.39 -15.17 -2.43
C SER A 180 -2.31 -14.65 -1.51
N LEU A 181 -2.46 -14.93 -0.22
CA LEU A 181 -1.52 -14.61 0.85
C LEU A 181 -0.21 -15.39 0.67
N SER A 182 0.92 -14.70 0.84
CA SER A 182 2.24 -15.30 0.70
C SER A 182 2.77 -15.93 2.00
N GLY A 183 1.93 -16.02 3.05
CA GLY A 183 2.34 -16.52 4.35
C GLY A 183 1.16 -16.88 5.25
N VAL A 184 1.43 -17.01 6.55
CA VAL A 184 0.42 -17.39 7.53
C VAL A 184 -0.55 -16.23 7.78
N ALA A 185 -1.83 -16.45 7.46
CA ALA A 185 -2.90 -15.48 7.66
C ALA A 185 -2.97 -14.93 9.10
N SER A 186 -3.25 -13.63 9.20
CA SER A 186 -3.62 -12.96 10.45
C SER A 186 -4.87 -12.10 10.25
N LEU A 187 -5.49 -11.63 11.33
CA LEU A 187 -6.61 -10.67 11.23
C LEU A 187 -6.16 -9.26 10.81
N ALA A 188 -4.84 -9.05 10.72
CA ALA A 188 -4.22 -7.80 10.33
C ALA A 188 -3.26 -8.03 9.16
N THR A 189 -3.80 -8.55 8.05
CA THR A 189 -3.10 -8.65 6.75
C THR A 189 -2.59 -7.29 6.29
N ASP A 190 -1.63 -7.29 5.36
CA ASP A 190 -1.13 -6.02 4.78
C ASP A 190 -2.26 -5.22 4.13
N ALA A 191 -3.20 -5.89 3.47
CA ALA A 191 -4.35 -5.24 2.84
C ALA A 191 -5.30 -4.60 3.87
N GLN A 192 -5.57 -5.30 4.99
CA GLN A 192 -6.33 -4.75 6.12
C GLN A 192 -5.66 -3.52 6.72
N ILE A 193 -4.35 -3.59 6.93
CA ILE A 193 -3.58 -2.48 7.51
C ILE A 193 -3.52 -1.29 6.55
N ASN A 194 -3.30 -1.51 5.25
CA ASN A 194 -3.30 -0.45 4.25
C ASN A 194 -4.67 0.24 4.17
N GLY A 195 -5.76 -0.51 4.11
CA GLY A 195 -7.12 0.04 4.12
C GLY A 195 -7.47 0.75 5.43
N GLY A 196 -6.98 0.25 6.55
CA GLY A 196 -7.11 0.91 7.85
C GLY A 196 -6.37 2.23 7.93
N MET A 197 -5.13 2.30 7.44
CA MET A 197 -4.37 3.55 7.35
C MET A 197 -5.09 4.56 6.46
N ASP A 198 -5.57 4.13 5.28
CA ASP A 198 -6.29 4.99 4.35
C ASP A 198 -7.62 5.49 4.93
N GLY A 199 -8.40 4.62 5.57
CA GLY A 199 -9.62 4.99 6.28
C GLY A 199 -9.40 6.00 7.38
N MET A 200 -8.30 5.88 8.13
CA MET A 200 -7.93 6.86 9.15
C MET A 200 -7.49 8.19 8.53
N ILE A 201 -6.66 8.17 7.48
CA ILE A 201 -6.16 9.37 6.79
C ILE A 201 -7.32 10.15 6.20
N LEU A 202 -8.15 9.47 5.39
CA LEU A 202 -9.27 10.10 4.69
C LEU A 202 -10.40 10.46 5.64
N GLY A 203 -10.72 9.61 6.63
CA GLY A 203 -11.69 9.90 7.68
C GLY A 203 -11.33 11.16 8.47
N LYS A 204 -10.07 11.32 8.88
CA LYS A 204 -9.60 12.55 9.53
C LYS A 204 -9.63 13.75 8.58
N HIS A 205 -9.36 13.54 7.30
CA HIS A 205 -9.37 14.59 6.29
C HIS A 205 -10.76 15.19 6.07
N VAL A 206 -11.79 14.34 5.95
CA VAL A 206 -13.18 14.76 5.71
C VAL A 206 -13.87 15.29 6.97
N ALA A 207 -13.41 14.92 8.17
CA ALA A 207 -13.92 15.46 9.43
C ALA A 207 -13.50 16.92 9.73
N LYS A 208 -12.63 17.53 8.90
CA LYS A 208 -12.18 18.91 9.11
C LYS A 208 -13.34 19.90 8.86
N PRO A 209 -13.60 20.86 9.76
CA PRO A 209 -14.63 21.88 9.56
C PRO A 209 -14.47 22.63 8.23
N ASN A 210 -15.59 23.08 7.66
CA ASN A 210 -15.67 23.88 6.41
C ASN A 210 -15.13 23.19 5.16
N LYS A 211 -14.91 21.88 5.20
CA LYS A 211 -14.51 21.12 4.02
C LYS A 211 -15.74 20.57 3.31
N ARG A 212 -16.14 21.23 2.22
CA ARG A 212 -17.19 20.70 1.34
C ARG A 212 -16.58 19.61 0.48
N MET A 213 -16.93 18.36 0.75
CA MET A 213 -16.64 17.26 -0.15
C MET A 213 -17.64 17.30 -1.30
N LEU A 214 -17.17 17.16 -2.54
CA LEU A 214 -18.05 17.14 -3.71
C LEU A 214 -18.74 15.78 -3.84
N THR A 215 -17.94 14.71 -3.98
CA THR A 215 -18.42 13.33 -4.05
C THR A 215 -17.40 12.38 -3.41
N LEU A 216 -17.84 11.19 -3.00
CA LEU A 216 -16.96 10.12 -2.52
C LEU A 216 -16.04 9.63 -3.63
N SER A 217 -16.56 9.44 -4.85
CA SER A 217 -15.75 9.03 -6.01
C SER A 217 -14.60 10.00 -6.30
N SER A 218 -14.86 11.30 -6.26
CA SER A 218 -13.85 12.33 -6.51
C SER A 218 -12.73 12.29 -5.46
N LEU A 219 -13.07 12.09 -4.19
CA LEU A 219 -12.08 11.94 -3.12
C LEU A 219 -11.22 10.68 -3.34
N LEU A 220 -11.84 9.53 -3.61
CA LEU A 220 -11.13 8.27 -3.84
C LEU A 220 -10.23 8.37 -5.07
N ARG A 221 -10.70 8.99 -6.15
CA ARG A 221 -9.93 9.22 -7.38
C ARG A 221 -8.73 10.13 -7.15
N GLN A 222 -8.91 11.24 -6.42
CA GLN A 222 -7.80 12.13 -6.06
C GLN A 222 -6.74 11.41 -5.20
N TYR A 223 -7.16 10.51 -4.32
CA TYR A 223 -6.25 9.80 -3.43
C TYR A 223 -5.52 8.64 -4.11
N TYR A 224 -6.23 7.76 -4.80
CA TYR A 224 -5.69 6.51 -5.35
C TYR A 224 -5.17 6.62 -6.79
N ASN A 225 -5.65 7.60 -7.57
CA ASN A 225 -5.34 7.71 -9.00
C ASN A 225 -4.50 8.93 -9.33
N TYR A 226 -3.82 9.51 -8.32
CA TYR A 226 -2.89 10.59 -8.57
C TYR A 226 -1.70 10.09 -9.40
N GLN A 227 -1.47 10.72 -10.54
CA GLN A 227 -0.33 10.45 -11.42
C GLN A 227 0.78 11.46 -11.15
N LEU A 228 1.97 10.96 -10.85
CA LEU A 228 3.15 11.80 -10.66
C LEU A 228 3.55 12.48 -11.97
N THR A 229 3.92 13.75 -11.89
CA THR A 229 4.57 14.46 -13.00
C THR A 229 6.08 14.22 -12.98
N SER A 230 6.81 14.75 -13.96
CA SER A 230 8.28 14.72 -13.97
C SER A 230 8.92 15.42 -12.76
N ALA A 231 8.18 16.26 -12.02
CA ALA A 231 8.64 16.84 -10.75
C ALA A 231 8.69 15.80 -9.61
N GLY A 232 8.17 14.59 -9.83
CA GLY A 232 8.29 13.46 -8.93
C GLY A 232 7.50 13.60 -7.63
N LEU A 233 7.80 12.71 -6.68
CA LEU A 233 7.07 12.60 -5.43
C LEU A 233 7.33 13.77 -4.46
N ASP A 234 8.43 14.49 -4.61
CA ASP A 234 8.76 15.66 -3.78
C ASP A 234 7.78 16.81 -3.98
N ALA A 235 7.32 17.01 -5.22
CA ALA A 235 6.34 18.04 -5.59
C ALA A 235 4.88 17.57 -5.50
N ALA A 236 4.64 16.30 -5.18
CA ALA A 236 3.30 15.73 -5.17
C ALA A 236 2.45 16.26 -3.99
N PRO A 237 1.10 16.35 -4.15
CA PRO A 237 0.21 16.69 -3.07
C PRO A 237 0.36 15.74 -1.89
N ALA A 238 0.16 16.26 -0.68
CA ALA A 238 0.31 15.45 0.53
C ALA A 238 -0.70 14.28 0.60
N LEU A 239 -1.92 14.45 0.07
CA LEU A 239 -3.01 13.47 0.22
C LEU A 239 -3.12 12.54 -0.99
N ILE A 240 -2.16 11.63 -1.12
CA ILE A 240 -2.14 10.58 -2.16
C ILE A 240 -1.73 9.23 -1.55
N SER A 241 -2.12 8.12 -2.17
CA SER A 241 -1.91 6.77 -1.63
C SER A 241 -0.44 6.37 -1.55
N GLN A 242 0.41 6.85 -2.47
CA GLN A 242 1.86 6.66 -2.45
C GLN A 242 2.51 7.20 -1.16
N LEU A 243 1.86 8.19 -0.51
CA LEU A 243 2.33 8.79 0.74
C LEU A 243 1.63 8.23 1.99
N ARG A 244 0.83 7.16 1.87
CA ARG A 244 0.03 6.53 2.95
C ARG A 244 0.81 6.38 4.25
N ARG A 245 1.95 5.67 4.23
CA ARG A 245 2.74 5.40 5.45
C ARG A 245 3.27 6.69 6.10
N SER A 246 3.74 7.64 5.29
CA SER A 246 4.21 8.95 5.78
C SER A 246 3.09 9.77 6.39
N ASN A 247 1.92 9.83 5.73
CA ASN A 247 0.75 10.55 6.21
C ASN A 247 0.18 9.93 7.49
N PHE A 248 0.12 8.61 7.54
CA PHE A 248 -0.29 7.87 8.73
C PHE A 248 0.64 8.18 9.90
N ARG A 249 1.96 8.06 9.70
CA ARG A 249 2.98 8.37 10.73
C ARG A 249 2.84 9.77 11.31
N LYS A 250 2.61 10.79 10.47
CA LYS A 250 2.41 12.19 10.91
C LYS A 250 1.15 12.39 11.75
N MET A 251 0.17 11.51 11.61
CA MET A 251 -1.14 11.64 12.26
C MET A 251 -1.22 10.96 13.63
N ILE A 252 -0.40 9.94 13.89
CA ILE A 252 -0.54 9.07 15.06
C ILE A 252 0.53 9.33 16.13
N SER A 253 0.20 9.02 17.38
CA SER A 253 1.18 8.88 18.47
C SER A 253 1.07 7.48 19.08
N LEU A 254 2.21 6.88 19.44
CA LEU A 254 2.24 5.51 19.98
C LEU A 254 1.44 5.38 21.28
N VAL A 255 1.49 6.43 22.12
CA VAL A 255 0.70 6.49 23.37
C VAL A 255 -0.81 6.46 23.07
N SER A 256 -1.27 7.24 22.10
CA SER A 256 -2.68 7.24 21.70
C SER A 256 -3.08 5.90 21.08
N LEU A 257 -2.25 5.38 20.17
CA LEU A 257 -2.52 4.12 19.48
C LEU A 257 -2.65 2.94 20.47
N LYS A 258 -1.75 2.84 21.46
CA LYS A 258 -1.85 1.84 22.54
C LYS A 258 -3.15 1.96 23.34
N LYS A 259 -3.55 3.19 23.69
CA LYS A 259 -4.83 3.43 24.39
C LYS A 259 -6.03 3.01 23.54
N GLN A 260 -6.01 3.31 22.24
CA GLN A 260 -7.07 2.93 21.31
C GLN A 260 -7.16 1.42 21.09
N LEU A 261 -6.03 0.70 21.02
CA LEU A 261 -5.99 -0.78 20.98
C LEU A 261 -6.68 -1.40 22.19
N ALA A 262 -6.31 -0.96 23.40
CA ALA A 262 -6.92 -1.45 24.64
C ALA A 262 -8.43 -1.16 24.70
N ARG A 263 -8.83 0.06 24.30
CA ARG A 263 -10.24 0.47 24.25
C ARG A 263 -11.04 -0.34 23.24
N SER A 264 -10.52 -0.54 22.03
CA SER A 264 -11.14 -1.36 20.99
C SER A 264 -11.40 -2.78 21.48
N LEU A 265 -10.40 -3.42 22.09
CA LEU A 265 -10.55 -4.77 22.60
C LEU A 265 -11.58 -4.86 23.73
N SER A 266 -11.58 -3.89 24.65
CA SER A 266 -12.54 -3.84 25.75
C SER A 266 -13.98 -3.69 25.25
N ILE A 267 -14.21 -2.82 24.26
CA ILE A 267 -15.54 -2.61 23.67
C ILE A 267 -15.97 -3.83 22.88
N TYR A 268 -15.07 -4.42 22.09
CA TYR A 268 -15.33 -5.65 21.34
C TYR A 268 -15.77 -6.78 22.27
N ARG A 269 -15.00 -7.08 23.33
CA ARG A 269 -15.35 -8.14 24.29
C ARG A 269 -16.72 -7.94 24.94
N ARG A 270 -17.08 -6.69 25.25
CA ARG A 270 -18.38 -6.36 25.83
C ARG A 270 -19.53 -6.61 24.85
N LEU A 271 -19.35 -6.25 23.58
CA LEU A 271 -20.41 -6.33 22.56
C LEU A 271 -20.54 -7.73 21.95
N ASP A 272 -19.44 -8.44 21.80
CA ASP A 272 -19.38 -9.78 21.19
C ASP A 272 -19.63 -10.92 22.21
N GLY A 273 -19.83 -10.58 23.48
CA GLY A 273 -20.03 -11.57 24.55
C GLY A 273 -18.78 -12.40 24.87
N TYR A 274 -17.60 -11.99 24.41
CA TYR A 274 -16.34 -12.71 24.59
C TYR A 274 -15.91 -12.71 26.06
N ARG A 275 -16.06 -13.86 26.73
CA ARG A 275 -15.86 -14.00 28.19
C ARG A 275 -14.40 -14.10 28.64
N ASN A 276 -13.47 -14.42 27.73
CA ASN A 276 -12.09 -14.67 28.09
C ASN A 276 -11.35 -13.34 28.40
N LYS A 277 -10.93 -13.18 29.67
CA LYS A 277 -10.22 -12.00 30.21
C LYS A 277 -8.70 -12.05 30.02
N GLN A 278 -8.19 -12.96 29.21
CA GLN A 278 -6.75 -13.11 29.00
C GLN A 278 -6.08 -11.79 28.58
N LYS A 279 -4.91 -11.56 29.16
CA LYS A 279 -4.12 -10.36 28.95
C LYS A 279 -3.36 -10.50 27.63
N VAL A 280 -3.38 -9.46 26.80
CA VAL A 280 -2.65 -9.39 25.52
C VAL A 280 -1.45 -8.48 25.72
N ASP A 281 -0.28 -8.93 25.30
CA ASP A 281 0.91 -8.06 25.22
C ASP A 281 0.79 -7.15 23.99
N MET A 282 0.20 -5.98 24.22
CA MET A 282 0.04 -4.94 23.20
C MET A 282 1.37 -4.27 22.83
N ASP A 283 2.38 -4.31 23.72
CA ASP A 283 3.64 -3.61 23.49
C ASP A 283 4.47 -4.33 22.43
N LYS A 284 4.54 -5.66 22.50
CA LYS A 284 5.22 -6.46 21.47
C LYS A 284 4.56 -6.30 20.10
N GLY A 285 3.23 -6.44 20.02
CA GLY A 285 2.51 -6.30 18.75
C GLY A 285 2.62 -4.89 18.17
N LEU A 286 2.58 -3.85 19.02
CA LEU A 286 2.76 -2.47 18.57
C LEU A 286 4.18 -2.21 18.07
N LYS A 287 5.21 -2.77 18.72
CA LYS A 287 6.60 -2.66 18.26
C LYS A 287 6.76 -3.25 16.85
N GLU A 288 6.20 -4.44 16.62
CA GLU A 288 6.21 -5.09 15.30
C GLU A 288 5.45 -4.25 14.26
N PHE A 289 4.31 -3.67 14.62
CA PHE A 289 3.53 -2.81 13.72
C PHE A 289 4.30 -1.56 13.31
N VAL A 290 4.93 -0.89 14.28
CA VAL A 290 5.74 0.31 14.04
C VAL A 290 6.89 -0.02 13.10
N HIS A 291 7.63 -1.09 13.39
CA HIS A 291 8.72 -1.55 12.56
C HIS A 291 8.25 -1.82 11.12
N SER A 292 7.21 -2.65 10.92
CA SER A 292 6.77 -3.09 9.59
C SER A 292 6.07 -2.03 8.74
N TYR A 293 5.30 -1.11 9.35
CA TYR A 293 4.42 -0.18 8.60
C TYR A 293 4.75 1.30 8.79
N MET A 294 5.60 1.67 9.75
CA MET A 294 6.00 3.06 9.97
C MET A 294 7.48 3.32 9.70
N ASP A 295 8.35 2.36 10.03
CA ASP A 295 9.80 2.48 9.83
C ASP A 295 10.25 1.83 8.52
N CYS A 296 9.77 0.62 8.22
CA CYS A 296 10.08 -0.06 6.96
C CYS A 296 9.36 0.61 5.77
N PRO A 297 10.05 0.73 4.62
CA PRO A 297 9.42 1.16 3.38
C PRO A 297 8.44 0.09 2.89
N ALA A 298 7.46 0.50 2.09
CA ALA A 298 6.64 -0.47 1.37
C ALA A 298 7.46 -1.11 0.24
N ILE A 299 7.51 -2.44 0.22
CA ILE A 299 8.24 -3.23 -0.77
C ILE A 299 7.22 -3.97 -1.64
N ILE A 300 7.24 -3.72 -2.94
CA ILE A 300 6.47 -4.45 -3.95
C ILE A 300 7.14 -5.82 -4.16
N PRO A 301 6.46 -6.94 -3.82
CA PRO A 301 7.05 -8.26 -3.91
C PRO A 301 7.19 -8.72 -5.36
N ARG A 302 8.05 -9.72 -5.57
CA ARG A 302 8.36 -10.27 -6.90
C ARG A 302 7.14 -10.58 -7.78
N CYS A 303 6.12 -11.22 -7.22
CA CYS A 303 4.92 -11.60 -7.95
C CYS A 303 4.14 -10.39 -8.48
N MET A 304 4.17 -9.26 -7.78
CA MET A 304 3.40 -8.06 -8.15
C MET A 304 3.98 -7.35 -9.38
N TRP A 305 5.30 -7.42 -9.59
CA TRP A 305 5.90 -6.94 -10.83
C TRP A 305 6.05 -8.04 -11.89
N GLU A 306 5.40 -9.19 -11.69
CA GLU A 306 5.39 -10.35 -12.60
C GLU A 306 6.80 -10.87 -12.88
N ALA A 307 7.63 -10.98 -11.83
CA ALA A 307 8.98 -11.52 -11.91
C ALA A 307 9.00 -12.93 -12.49
N GLN A 308 9.95 -13.20 -13.39
CA GLN A 308 10.30 -14.57 -13.73
C GLN A 308 10.92 -15.28 -12.51
N PRO A 309 10.80 -16.61 -12.44
CA PRO A 309 11.49 -17.40 -11.43
C PRO A 309 13.01 -17.20 -11.48
N TYR A 310 13.66 -17.39 -10.33
CA TYR A 310 15.10 -17.56 -10.26
C TYR A 310 15.52 -18.79 -11.08
N ARG A 311 16.58 -18.69 -11.88
CA ARG A 311 17.18 -19.80 -12.64
C ARG A 311 18.33 -20.41 -11.83
N GLY A 312 18.45 -21.73 -11.80
CA GLY A 312 19.49 -22.40 -11.00
C GLY A 312 19.18 -22.44 -9.50
N THR A 313 20.23 -22.57 -8.68
CA THR A 313 20.08 -22.73 -7.22
C THR A 313 20.54 -21.47 -6.50
N PRO A 314 19.65 -20.77 -5.77
CA PRO A 314 20.02 -19.52 -5.11
C PRO A 314 20.95 -19.78 -3.92
N ILE A 315 21.89 -18.86 -3.70
CA ILE A 315 22.82 -18.89 -2.57
C ILE A 315 22.23 -18.08 -1.41
N LEU A 316 22.11 -18.69 -0.23
CA LEU A 316 21.60 -18.02 0.97
C LEU A 316 22.65 -17.06 1.54
N LEU A 317 22.23 -15.83 1.83
CA LEU A 317 23.02 -14.85 2.57
C LEU A 317 23.13 -15.23 4.05
N SER A 318 24.19 -14.78 4.70
CA SER A 318 24.39 -14.93 6.15
C SER A 318 24.23 -13.57 6.86
N PRO A 319 23.00 -13.06 7.03
CA PRO A 319 22.76 -11.80 7.75
C PRO A 319 23.13 -11.90 9.25
N PRO A 320 23.42 -10.77 9.92
CA PRO A 320 23.38 -9.42 9.38
C PRO A 320 24.57 -9.12 8.46
N LEU A 321 24.30 -8.48 7.31
CA LEU A 321 25.33 -8.05 6.37
C LEU A 321 25.97 -6.73 6.81
N SER A 322 27.12 -6.38 6.23
CA SER A 322 27.90 -5.20 6.63
C SER A 322 27.79 -4.02 5.68
N PHE A 323 27.28 -4.23 4.46
CA PHE A 323 27.34 -3.22 3.41
C PHE A 323 26.00 -3.00 2.69
N LEU A 324 25.78 -1.75 2.28
CA LEU A 324 24.81 -1.38 1.25
C LEU A 324 25.56 -0.78 0.06
N TYR A 325 25.35 -1.35 -1.13
CA TYR A 325 25.93 -0.85 -2.37
C TYR A 325 24.87 -0.10 -3.16
N ILE A 326 25.12 1.18 -3.43
CA ILE A 326 24.22 2.05 -4.18
C ILE A 326 24.56 1.99 -5.67
N HIS A 327 23.52 1.75 -6.46
CA HIS A 327 23.57 1.68 -7.91
C HIS A 327 22.56 2.65 -8.53
N HIS A 328 22.79 2.98 -9.79
CA HIS A 328 21.72 3.38 -10.70
C HIS A 328 21.56 2.33 -11.79
N THR A 329 20.44 2.37 -12.51
CA THR A 329 20.23 1.44 -13.62
C THR A 329 21.00 1.86 -14.86
N TYR A 330 21.15 3.17 -15.11
CA TYR A 330 21.59 3.78 -16.37
C TYR A 330 20.68 3.42 -17.55
N GLU A 331 20.38 2.14 -17.75
CA GLU A 331 19.26 1.66 -18.55
C GLU A 331 18.39 0.69 -17.73
N PRO A 332 17.08 0.95 -17.57
CA PRO A 332 16.32 2.10 -18.09
C PRO A 332 16.80 3.45 -17.55
N SER A 333 16.93 4.45 -18.43
CA SER A 333 17.51 5.77 -18.12
C SER A 333 16.56 6.78 -17.51
N GLN A 334 15.25 6.57 -17.64
CA GLN A 334 14.25 7.50 -17.12
C GLN A 334 13.69 7.04 -15.76
N PRO A 335 13.47 7.97 -14.82
CA PRO A 335 12.73 7.68 -13.60
C PRO A 335 11.34 7.10 -13.91
N CYS A 336 11.01 5.98 -13.30
CA CYS A 336 9.69 5.37 -13.43
C CYS A 336 8.71 5.99 -12.43
N LEU A 337 7.56 6.49 -12.90
CA LEU A 337 6.65 7.34 -12.10
C LEU A 337 5.31 6.67 -11.77
N THR A 338 5.10 5.44 -12.24
CA THR A 338 3.89 4.65 -11.99
C THR A 338 4.28 3.21 -11.71
N PHE A 339 3.45 2.49 -10.96
CA PHE A 339 3.64 1.08 -10.69
C PHE A 339 3.80 0.26 -11.97
N GLN A 340 3.03 0.58 -13.02
CA GLN A 340 3.09 -0.10 -14.32
C GLN A 340 4.41 0.17 -15.03
N GLN A 341 4.94 1.40 -14.98
CA GLN A 341 6.24 1.74 -15.56
C GLN A 341 7.37 1.03 -14.80
N CYS A 342 7.41 1.17 -13.48
CA CYS A 342 8.46 0.56 -12.66
C CYS A 342 8.44 -0.96 -12.77
N SER A 343 7.27 -1.60 -12.83
CA SER A 343 7.17 -3.05 -13.06
C SER A 343 7.66 -3.48 -14.45
N ARG A 344 7.44 -2.66 -15.49
CA ARG A 344 8.00 -2.92 -16.84
C ARG A 344 9.52 -2.82 -16.82
N ASP A 345 10.05 -1.81 -16.16
CA ASP A 345 11.50 -1.58 -16.03
C ASP A 345 12.17 -2.70 -15.24
N MET A 346 11.56 -3.15 -14.13
CA MET A 346 11.98 -4.34 -13.37
C MET A 346 12.08 -5.59 -14.25
N ARG A 347 11.04 -5.87 -15.04
CA ARG A 347 11.05 -7.02 -15.97
C ARG A 347 12.07 -6.87 -17.09
N SER A 348 12.26 -5.65 -17.60
CA SER A 348 13.28 -5.37 -18.63
C SER A 348 14.67 -5.65 -18.09
N MET A 349 15.00 -5.17 -16.89
CA MET A 349 16.27 -5.45 -16.22
C MET A 349 16.44 -6.94 -15.90
N GLN A 350 15.40 -7.62 -15.42
CA GLN A 350 15.46 -9.04 -15.14
C GLN A 350 15.74 -9.84 -16.43
N ARG A 351 15.04 -9.52 -17.53
CA ARG A 351 15.27 -10.14 -18.83
C ARG A 351 16.70 -9.95 -19.30
N PHE A 352 17.20 -8.71 -19.28
CA PHE A 352 18.57 -8.42 -19.68
C PHE A 352 19.59 -9.20 -18.83
N HIS A 353 19.38 -9.26 -17.50
CA HIS A 353 20.26 -10.02 -16.63
C HIS A 353 20.19 -11.54 -16.90
N GLN A 354 19.00 -12.10 -17.11
CA GLN A 354 18.84 -13.54 -17.29
C GLN A 354 19.16 -14.04 -18.70
N ASP A 355 18.69 -13.33 -19.73
CA ASP A 355 18.75 -13.78 -21.11
C ASP A 355 20.02 -13.29 -21.80
N ASP A 356 20.41 -12.04 -21.58
CA ASP A 356 21.55 -11.45 -22.28
C ASP A 356 22.87 -11.62 -21.51
N ARG A 357 22.83 -11.57 -20.16
CA ARG A 357 24.01 -11.78 -19.31
C ARG A 357 24.15 -13.21 -18.75
N GLY A 358 23.13 -14.06 -18.92
CA GLY A 358 23.14 -15.43 -18.42
C GLY A 358 23.14 -15.55 -16.88
N TRP A 359 22.66 -14.54 -16.16
CA TRP A 359 22.56 -14.58 -14.70
C TRP A 359 21.31 -15.33 -14.26
N ASP A 360 21.33 -15.80 -13.02
CA ASP A 360 20.21 -16.55 -12.45
C ASP A 360 18.93 -15.72 -12.30
N ASP A 361 19.06 -14.40 -12.08
CA ASP A 361 17.97 -13.48 -11.79
C ASP A 361 18.48 -12.03 -11.90
N ILE A 362 17.58 -11.05 -11.74
CA ILE A 362 17.94 -9.64 -11.58
C ILE A 362 19.10 -9.48 -10.58
N GLY A 363 20.11 -8.67 -10.91
CA GLY A 363 21.34 -8.61 -10.12
C GLY A 363 21.19 -7.97 -8.74
N TYR A 364 20.22 -7.08 -8.57
CA TYR A 364 20.05 -6.26 -7.36
C TYR A 364 19.23 -6.99 -6.28
N SER A 365 19.50 -6.66 -5.02
CA SER A 365 18.67 -7.11 -3.88
C SER A 365 17.33 -6.37 -3.89
N PHE A 366 17.38 -5.04 -4.04
CA PHE A 366 16.22 -4.16 -4.14
C PHE A 366 16.42 -3.12 -5.24
N VAL A 367 15.32 -2.58 -5.75
CA VAL A 367 15.32 -1.51 -6.73
C VAL A 367 14.37 -0.40 -6.29
N ALA A 368 14.82 0.84 -6.26
CA ALA A 368 14.02 2.01 -5.92
C ALA A 368 13.35 2.59 -7.16
N GLY A 369 12.02 2.59 -7.16
CA GLY A 369 11.20 3.28 -8.14
C GLY A 369 10.95 4.74 -7.75
N SER A 370 10.82 5.61 -8.73
CA SER A 370 10.48 7.03 -8.50
C SER A 370 8.98 7.24 -8.26
N ASP A 371 8.20 6.16 -8.29
CA ASP A 371 6.78 6.10 -7.90
C ASP A 371 6.56 6.04 -6.38
N GLY A 372 7.63 5.95 -5.58
CA GLY A 372 7.58 5.99 -4.12
C GLY A 372 7.67 4.61 -3.45
N TYR A 373 8.01 3.56 -4.20
CA TYR A 373 8.11 2.21 -3.68
C TYR A 373 9.49 1.58 -3.92
N LEU A 374 9.84 0.62 -3.07
CA LEU A 374 10.92 -0.32 -3.36
C LEU A 374 10.36 -1.56 -4.01
N TYR A 375 11.11 -2.14 -4.94
CA TYR A 375 10.79 -3.37 -5.62
C TYR A 375 11.75 -4.45 -5.14
N GLU A 376 11.20 -5.59 -4.76
CA GLU A 376 12.00 -6.76 -4.39
C GLU A 376 12.67 -7.34 -5.64
N GLY A 377 14.00 -7.32 -5.67
CA GLY A 377 14.81 -8.08 -6.62
C GLY A 377 15.07 -9.47 -6.05
N ARG A 378 16.33 -9.78 -5.72
CA ARG A 378 16.65 -11.02 -4.98
C ARG A 378 16.28 -10.97 -3.50
N GLY A 379 15.92 -9.80 -2.99
CA GLY A 379 15.38 -9.62 -1.65
C GLY A 379 16.42 -9.80 -0.54
N TRP A 380 15.93 -10.10 0.66
CA TRP A 380 16.73 -10.13 1.89
C TRP A 380 17.57 -11.40 2.07
N LEU A 381 17.15 -12.51 1.48
CA LEU A 381 17.67 -13.84 1.79
C LEU A 381 18.69 -14.34 0.78
N TRP A 382 18.64 -13.87 -0.46
CA TRP A 382 19.40 -14.44 -1.57
C TRP A 382 20.52 -13.52 -2.04
N GLN A 383 21.67 -14.12 -2.31
CA GLN A 383 22.86 -13.42 -2.77
C GLN A 383 22.61 -12.73 -4.12
N GLY A 384 23.03 -11.46 -4.20
CA GLY A 384 23.03 -10.62 -5.39
C GLY A 384 24.01 -11.04 -6.50
N ALA A 385 23.93 -10.32 -7.62
CA ALA A 385 24.95 -10.30 -8.68
C ALA A 385 25.29 -8.84 -9.09
N HIS A 386 25.16 -7.89 -8.16
CA HIS A 386 25.25 -6.45 -8.40
C HIS A 386 26.66 -5.88 -8.28
N THR A 387 27.51 -6.44 -7.41
CA THR A 387 28.84 -5.90 -7.09
C THR A 387 29.84 -7.03 -7.00
N LYS A 388 30.62 -7.22 -8.07
CA LYS A 388 31.58 -8.32 -8.19
C LYS A 388 32.55 -8.32 -7.00
N GLY A 389 32.68 -9.47 -6.32
CA GLY A 389 33.52 -9.63 -5.13
C GLY A 389 32.84 -9.28 -3.80
N HIS A 390 31.66 -8.66 -3.83
CA HIS A 390 30.99 -8.12 -2.64
C HIS A 390 29.55 -8.61 -2.45
N ASN A 391 29.02 -9.41 -3.38
CA ASN A 391 27.62 -9.87 -3.39
C ASN A 391 27.20 -10.65 -2.13
N SER A 392 28.12 -11.34 -1.45
CA SER A 392 27.84 -12.17 -0.27
C SER A 392 27.83 -11.40 1.05
N ILE A 393 28.29 -10.15 1.06
CA ILE A 393 28.52 -9.36 2.28
C ILE A 393 27.72 -8.06 2.34
N GLY A 394 26.90 -7.77 1.32
CA GLY A 394 26.03 -6.61 1.32
C GLY A 394 24.88 -6.68 0.33
N TYR A 395 23.91 -5.79 0.53
CA TYR A 395 22.76 -5.65 -0.37
C TYR A 395 23.04 -4.61 -1.44
N GLY A 396 22.71 -4.92 -2.69
CA GLY A 396 22.75 -3.97 -3.80
C GLY A 396 21.39 -3.33 -4.01
N VAL A 397 21.33 -2.00 -3.92
CA VAL A 397 20.11 -1.23 -4.13
C VAL A 397 20.29 -0.32 -5.33
N SER A 398 19.51 -0.53 -6.38
CA SER A 398 19.58 0.25 -7.61
C SER A 398 18.44 1.26 -7.73
N PHE A 399 18.73 2.47 -8.18
CA PHE A 399 17.73 3.49 -8.46
C PHE A 399 17.43 3.50 -9.96
N ILE A 400 16.16 3.38 -10.34
CA ILE A 400 15.77 3.43 -11.76
C ILE A 400 16.00 4.85 -12.29
N GLY A 401 16.89 4.97 -13.27
CA GLY A 401 17.26 6.21 -13.94
C GLY A 401 18.76 6.31 -14.27
N ASP A 402 19.09 7.32 -15.07
CA ASP A 402 20.45 7.83 -15.25
C ASP A 402 20.67 9.05 -14.35
N TYR A 403 21.71 8.95 -13.52
CA TYR A 403 22.06 9.93 -12.50
C TYR A 403 23.51 10.41 -12.63
N MET A 404 24.04 10.41 -13.86
CA MET A 404 25.31 11.06 -14.19
C MET A 404 25.27 12.56 -13.88
N SER A 405 24.21 13.26 -14.29
CA SER A 405 24.08 14.73 -14.22
C SER A 405 22.90 15.22 -13.38
N SER A 406 22.12 14.31 -12.79
CA SER A 406 20.99 14.63 -11.92
C SER A 406 20.95 13.67 -10.73
N ILE A 407 20.15 13.98 -9.70
CA ILE A 407 19.97 13.12 -8.53
C ILE A 407 18.53 12.57 -8.49
N PRO A 408 18.29 11.39 -7.88
CA PRO A 408 16.94 10.92 -7.61
C PRO A 408 16.18 11.90 -6.71
N SER A 409 14.84 11.81 -6.69
CA SER A 409 14.04 12.60 -5.75
C SER A 409 14.44 12.34 -4.30
N ASN A 410 14.37 13.35 -3.44
CA ASN A 410 14.77 13.22 -2.04
C ASN A 410 13.94 12.14 -1.33
N ARG A 411 12.64 12.04 -1.63
CA ARG A 411 11.81 10.94 -1.12
C ARG A 411 12.27 9.56 -1.59
N THR A 412 12.68 9.39 -2.84
CA THR A 412 13.21 8.11 -3.33
C THR A 412 14.51 7.76 -2.62
N MET A 413 15.41 8.74 -2.42
CA MET A 413 16.63 8.53 -1.64
C MET A 413 16.33 8.15 -0.19
N ASP A 414 15.34 8.79 0.44
CA ASP A 414 14.91 8.50 1.81
C ASP A 414 14.30 7.10 1.98
N LEU A 415 13.72 6.51 0.93
CA LEU A 415 13.30 5.09 0.98
C LEU A 415 14.49 4.17 1.25
N VAL A 416 15.68 4.51 0.75
CA VAL A 416 16.88 3.68 0.87
C VAL A 416 17.74 4.10 2.08
N ARG A 417 18.21 5.35 2.11
CA ARG A 417 19.19 5.82 3.10
C ARG A 417 18.64 5.82 4.53
N ASN A 418 17.34 6.04 4.68
CA ASN A 418 16.68 6.14 5.97
C ASN A 418 15.80 4.91 6.24
N GLN A 419 14.80 4.64 5.38
CA GLN A 419 13.78 3.64 5.69
C GLN A 419 14.30 2.21 5.53
N LEU A 420 14.86 1.85 4.37
CA LEU A 420 15.38 0.50 4.11
C LEU A 420 16.53 0.15 5.06
N ALA A 421 17.49 1.07 5.23
CA ALA A 421 18.60 0.89 6.16
C ALA A 421 18.13 0.66 7.60
N LYS A 422 17.21 1.49 8.10
CA LYS A 422 16.62 1.31 9.43
C LYS A 422 15.85 -0.01 9.55
N CYS A 423 15.03 -0.33 8.56
CA CYS A 423 14.30 -1.59 8.50
C CYS A 423 15.25 -2.80 8.57
N ALA A 424 16.33 -2.78 7.79
CA ALA A 424 17.30 -3.85 7.74
C ALA A 424 18.07 -4.00 9.05
N THR A 425 18.45 -2.89 9.69
CA THR A 425 19.19 -2.90 10.97
C THR A 425 18.33 -3.39 12.13
N GLU A 426 17.13 -2.84 12.29
CA GLU A 426 16.19 -3.27 13.33
C GLU A 426 15.67 -4.70 13.12
N GLY A 427 15.60 -5.15 11.86
CA GLY A 427 15.23 -6.51 11.47
C GLY A 427 16.39 -7.53 11.50
N GLY A 428 17.59 -7.14 11.94
CA GLY A 428 18.76 -8.02 12.02
C GLY A 428 19.31 -8.49 10.67
N LYS A 429 18.98 -7.78 9.58
CA LYS A 429 19.48 -8.04 8.21
C LYS A 429 20.77 -7.28 7.91
N LEU A 430 21.00 -6.19 8.63
CA LEU A 430 22.15 -5.30 8.45
C LEU A 430 22.72 -4.95 9.82
N VAL A 431 24.04 -4.88 9.97
CA VAL A 431 24.68 -4.46 11.24
C VAL A 431 24.42 -2.97 11.49
N SER A 432 24.39 -2.53 12.74
CA SER A 432 24.08 -1.13 13.07
C SER A 432 25.12 -0.12 12.57
N ASN A 433 26.38 -0.55 12.45
CA ASN A 433 27.50 0.24 11.92
C ASN A 433 27.82 -0.12 10.46
N PHE A 434 26.80 -0.46 9.68
CA PHE A 434 26.98 -0.78 8.26
C PHE A 434 27.59 0.39 7.48
N ILE A 435 28.16 0.05 6.32
CA ILE A 435 28.82 1.00 5.44
C ILE A 435 28.06 1.09 4.11
N ILE A 436 27.81 2.31 3.66
CA ILE A 436 27.29 2.61 2.33
C ILE A 436 28.45 2.88 1.38
N HIS A 437 28.45 2.19 0.25
CA HIS A 437 29.37 2.46 -0.85
C HIS A 437 28.59 2.68 -2.15
N GLY A 438 29.06 3.63 -2.98
CA GLY A 438 28.72 3.64 -4.40
C GLY A 438 29.42 2.50 -5.11
N HIS A 439 28.77 1.90 -6.12
CA HIS A 439 29.35 0.78 -6.88
C HIS A 439 30.79 1.05 -7.37
N ARG A 440 31.06 2.27 -7.86
CA ARG A 440 32.37 2.73 -8.33
C ARG A 440 33.51 2.62 -7.31
N GLN A 441 33.22 2.58 -6.01
CA GLN A 441 34.27 2.53 -4.98
C GLN A 441 34.97 1.18 -4.92
N VAL A 442 34.32 0.11 -5.41
CA VAL A 442 34.81 -1.27 -5.27
C VAL A 442 34.87 -2.02 -6.60
N VAL A 443 34.32 -1.46 -7.68
CA VAL A 443 34.36 -2.01 -9.03
C VAL A 443 34.66 -0.88 -10.02
N ASN A 444 35.41 -1.18 -11.09
CA ASN A 444 35.68 -0.22 -12.16
C ASN A 444 34.41 0.05 -12.99
N THR A 445 33.65 1.09 -12.62
CA THR A 445 32.40 1.51 -13.26
C THR A 445 32.10 2.97 -12.93
N SER A 446 31.28 3.65 -13.74
CA SER A 446 30.72 4.96 -13.43
C SER A 446 29.47 4.90 -12.53
N CYS A 447 28.92 3.71 -12.24
CA CYS A 447 27.76 3.57 -11.36
C CYS A 447 28.08 4.04 -9.93
N PRO A 448 27.23 4.80 -9.21
CA PRO A 448 25.81 5.13 -9.50
C PRO A 448 25.56 6.45 -10.27
N GLY A 449 26.54 6.94 -11.02
CA GLY A 449 26.50 8.23 -11.70
C GLY A 449 27.14 9.36 -10.89
N ASP A 450 27.73 10.37 -11.56
CA ASP A 450 28.58 11.37 -10.90
C ASP A 450 27.81 12.27 -9.93
N ALA A 451 26.67 12.81 -10.36
CA ALA A 451 25.83 13.63 -9.50
C ALA A 451 25.31 12.84 -8.29
N PHE A 452 24.82 11.62 -8.50
CA PHE A 452 24.32 10.81 -7.39
C PHE A 452 25.43 10.27 -6.49
N TYR A 453 26.61 9.97 -7.04
CA TYR A 453 27.77 9.62 -6.21
C TYR A 453 28.18 10.77 -5.30
N SER A 454 28.24 12.00 -5.82
CA SER A 454 28.53 13.20 -5.03
C SER A 454 27.52 13.38 -3.88
N GLU A 455 26.23 13.12 -4.14
CA GLU A 455 25.18 13.17 -3.12
C GLU A 455 25.37 12.10 -2.03
N ILE A 456 25.65 10.84 -2.38
CA ILE A 456 25.78 9.77 -1.37
C ILE A 456 27.00 9.95 -0.45
N GLN A 457 28.02 10.71 -0.85
CA GLN A 457 29.17 11.03 0.02
C GLN A 457 28.74 11.83 1.26
N GLY A 458 27.60 12.54 1.20
CA GLY A 458 27.03 13.26 2.33
C GLY A 458 26.18 12.41 3.27
N TRP A 459 25.97 11.13 2.98
CA TRP A 459 25.10 10.27 3.82
C TRP A 459 25.84 9.77 5.07
N GLU A 460 25.13 9.66 6.20
CA GLU A 460 25.69 9.34 7.53
C GLU A 460 26.57 8.08 7.55
N HIS A 461 26.18 7.04 6.81
CA HIS A 461 26.87 5.75 6.75
C HIS A 461 27.83 5.61 5.56
N PHE A 462 28.11 6.68 4.82
CA PHE A 462 29.07 6.63 3.73
C PHE A 462 30.47 6.30 4.26
N GLY A 463 31.08 5.26 3.69
CA GLY A 463 32.45 4.89 4.01
C GLY A 463 33.41 5.14 2.87
N GLU A 464 34.61 5.62 3.20
CA GLU A 464 35.75 5.62 2.28
C GLU A 464 36.37 4.22 2.18
N VAL A 465 36.75 3.83 0.97
CA VAL A 465 37.53 2.60 0.75
C VAL A 465 39.00 2.94 0.96
N LYS A 466 39.62 2.38 1.98
CA LYS A 466 41.07 2.56 2.21
C LYS A 466 41.81 1.80 1.10
N THR A 467 42.51 2.53 0.24
CA THR A 467 43.37 1.98 -0.82
C THR A 467 44.66 1.42 -0.30
#